data_AF-A0A9P9JR14-F1
#
_entry.id   AF-A0A9P9JR14-F1
#
_cell.length_a   1.000
_cell.length_b   1.000
_cell.length_c   1.000
_cell.angle_alpha   90.00
_cell.angle_beta   90.00
_cell.angle_gamma   90.00
#
_symmetry.space_group_name_H-M   'P 1'
#
loop_
_entity.id
_entity.type
_entity.pdbx_description
1 polymer ?
#
loop_
_entity_poly.entity_id
_entity_poly.type
_entity_poly.pdbx_seq_one_letter_code
_entity_poly.pdbx_strand_id
1 'polypeptide(L)'
;MHGHPGLLWAYGGPGENKRLLIQLPFIRLIVHGRAMVAIFFVISGYALSFSPLKFIHKQDHGTLLKRLSSSVFRRGMRLAIPSLTSLFLHYLAHLANISPKRHKGATFRSDMKALLHDIDRIVNPFTLVTSNGGFHFNGHLWTIPIEFRGSMILFITILGFARCRAWVRMVTVACLCVYFMAKEQWAMALFLAGIVVAEGNLLLLSEPASSSETDATWTEDLDLEKAHGMMPWYQRISRKARKVGLIFILILGLYILSYPNKVANATPGWMWMASFFKENPAYGANVWLSIGATTVVSAISYIKGCQAALFFKLNAC
;
A
#
# COMPACT_ATOMS: atom_id res chain seq x y z
N MET A 1 -9.69 11.38 10.34
CA MET A 1 -10.26 11.72 9.02
C MET A 1 -11.75 12.00 9.18
N HIS A 2 -12.23 13.20 8.86
CA HIS A 2 -13.66 13.51 8.83
C HIS A 2 -14.14 13.36 7.37
N GLY A 3 -14.40 12.12 6.96
CA GLY A 3 -15.21 11.88 5.76
C GLY A 3 -16.68 12.18 6.07
N HIS A 4 -17.49 12.43 5.04
CA HIS A 4 -18.94 12.62 5.19
C HIS A 4 -19.52 11.50 6.09
N PRO A 5 -20.29 11.82 7.16
CA PRO A 5 -20.66 10.86 8.18
C PRO A 5 -21.38 9.63 7.62
N GLY A 6 -22.11 9.78 6.51
CA GLY A 6 -22.78 8.69 5.79
C GLY A 6 -21.87 7.68 5.07
N LEU A 7 -20.59 7.99 4.83
CA LEU A 7 -19.64 7.14 4.08
C LEU A 7 -18.91 6.10 4.95
N LEU A 8 -19.01 6.25 6.27
CA LEU A 8 -18.49 5.27 7.23
C LEU A 8 -19.40 4.03 7.33
N TRP A 9 -20.69 4.21 7.09
CA TRP A 9 -21.72 3.19 7.24
C TRP A 9 -21.82 2.28 6.01
N ALA A 10 -22.25 1.04 6.24
CA ALA A 10 -22.65 0.12 5.19
C ALA A 10 -24.05 0.49 4.64
N TYR A 11 -24.32 0.11 3.39
CA TYR A 11 -25.64 0.26 2.78
C TYR A 11 -26.69 -0.48 3.65
N GLY A 12 -27.77 0.22 4.02
CA GLY A 12 -28.84 -0.33 4.86
C GLY A 12 -28.58 -0.34 6.39
N GLY A 13 -27.49 0.27 6.90
CA GLY A 13 -27.23 0.37 8.34
C GLY A 13 -28.12 1.38 9.09
N PRO A 14 -28.19 1.34 10.45
CA PRO A 14 -28.93 2.29 11.26
C PRO A 14 -28.20 3.65 11.30
N GLY A 15 -28.62 4.59 10.45
CA GLY A 15 -28.21 6.00 10.43
C GLY A 15 -29.11 6.85 9.53
N GLU A 16 -28.98 8.18 9.50
CA GLU A 16 -29.88 9.09 8.76
C GLU A 16 -29.78 9.00 7.22
N ASN A 17 -28.77 8.29 6.69
CA ASN A 17 -28.43 8.24 5.27
C ASN A 17 -28.37 6.79 4.77
N LYS A 18 -29.52 6.09 4.78
CA LYS A 18 -29.61 4.61 4.67
C LYS A 18 -29.45 4.03 3.26
N ARG A 19 -29.54 4.85 2.20
CA ARG A 19 -29.69 4.36 0.81
C ARG A 19 -28.95 5.20 -0.24
N LEU A 20 -27.80 5.79 0.10
CA LEU A 20 -27.00 6.44 -0.94
C LEU A 20 -26.39 5.37 -1.86
N LEU A 21 -26.54 5.55 -3.17
CA LEU A 21 -25.88 4.71 -4.19
C LEU A 21 -24.36 4.66 -4.00
N ILE A 22 -23.78 5.68 -3.36
CA ILE A 22 -22.35 5.77 -3.00
C ILE A 22 -21.93 4.72 -1.96
N GLN A 23 -22.86 4.10 -1.22
CA GLN A 23 -22.57 3.04 -0.25
C GLN A 23 -22.52 1.63 -0.87
N LEU A 24 -22.93 1.47 -2.13
CA LEU A 24 -22.89 0.19 -2.84
C LEU A 24 -21.45 -0.32 -3.03
N PRO A 25 -21.24 -1.65 -3.08
CA PRO A 25 -19.92 -2.20 -3.39
C PRO A 25 -19.42 -1.66 -4.74
N PHE A 26 -18.10 -1.56 -4.91
CA PHE A 26 -17.43 -0.93 -6.05
C PHE A 26 -17.58 0.59 -6.14
N ILE A 27 -18.79 1.15 -6.14
CA ILE A 27 -19.02 2.61 -6.23
C ILE A 27 -18.41 3.30 -5.00
N ARG A 28 -18.54 2.68 -3.82
CA ARG A 28 -17.96 3.18 -2.59
C ARG A 28 -16.45 3.36 -2.66
N LEU A 29 -15.73 2.53 -3.43
CA LEU A 29 -14.26 2.60 -3.52
C LEU A 29 -13.76 3.94 -4.03
N ILE A 30 -14.54 4.63 -4.87
CA ILE A 30 -14.19 5.93 -5.44
C ILE A 30 -14.07 7.00 -4.35
N VAL A 31 -14.82 6.87 -3.26
CA VAL A 31 -14.89 7.86 -2.18
C VAL A 31 -14.29 7.32 -0.87
N HIS A 32 -13.98 6.02 -0.80
CA HIS A 32 -13.44 5.38 0.40
C HIS A 32 -11.93 5.57 0.51
N GLY A 33 -11.53 6.66 1.16
CA GLY A 33 -10.11 7.01 1.31
C GLY A 33 -9.25 5.94 1.99
N ARG A 34 -9.80 5.10 2.88
CA ARG A 34 -9.02 4.02 3.53
C ARG A 34 -8.59 2.95 2.53
N ALA A 35 -9.49 2.56 1.62
CA ALA A 35 -9.18 1.58 0.58
C ALA A 35 -8.08 2.07 -0.37
N MET A 36 -8.14 3.34 -0.76
CA MET A 36 -7.10 3.96 -1.58
C MET A 36 -5.73 3.96 -0.88
N VAL A 37 -5.71 4.27 0.42
CA VAL A 37 -4.47 4.25 1.22
C VAL A 37 -3.90 2.83 1.31
N ALA A 38 -4.74 1.81 1.49
CA ALA A 38 -4.29 0.42 1.53
C ALA A 38 -3.66 -0.04 0.20
N ILE A 39 -4.31 0.25 -0.94
CA ILE A 39 -3.72 0.00 -2.26
C ILE A 39 -2.38 0.73 -2.40
N PHE A 40 -2.35 2.01 -2.01
CA PHE A 40 -1.15 2.82 -2.10
C PHE A 40 0.02 2.24 -1.30
N PHE A 41 -0.20 1.68 -0.11
CA PHE A 41 0.86 1.02 0.66
C PHE A 41 1.39 -0.25 -0.01
N VAL A 42 0.53 -1.07 -0.60
CA VAL A 42 0.97 -2.27 -1.34
C VAL A 42 1.75 -1.89 -2.60
N ILE A 43 1.24 -0.94 -3.39
CA ILE A 43 1.94 -0.44 -4.58
C ILE A 43 3.27 0.17 -4.20
N SER A 44 3.32 0.95 -3.11
CA SER A 44 4.58 1.48 -2.60
C SER A 44 5.55 0.35 -2.29
N GLY A 45 5.13 -0.65 -1.51
CA GLY A 45 5.94 -1.83 -1.21
C GLY A 45 6.46 -2.56 -2.46
N TYR A 46 5.58 -2.79 -3.43
CA TYR A 46 5.91 -3.41 -4.72
C TYR A 46 6.96 -2.61 -5.47
N ALA A 47 6.74 -1.31 -5.65
CA ALA A 47 7.59 -0.45 -6.46
C ALA A 47 9.02 -0.36 -5.92
N LEU A 48 9.16 -0.30 -4.61
CA LEU A 48 10.45 -0.16 -3.94
C LEU A 48 11.25 -1.43 -3.88
N SER A 49 10.57 -2.57 -3.84
CA SER A 49 11.21 -3.88 -3.76
C SER A 49 11.60 -4.40 -5.12
N PHE A 50 10.90 -4.02 -6.18
CA PHE A 50 11.13 -4.54 -7.53
C PHE A 50 12.57 -4.33 -8.03
N SER A 51 13.11 -3.10 -8.00
CA SER A 51 14.46 -2.85 -8.50
C SER A 51 15.55 -3.54 -7.66
N PRO A 52 15.55 -3.47 -6.31
CA PRO A 52 16.49 -4.22 -5.48
C PRO A 52 16.40 -5.74 -5.69
N LEU A 53 15.20 -6.31 -5.78
CA LEU A 53 15.02 -7.74 -6.02
C LEU A 53 15.56 -8.17 -7.39
N LYS A 54 15.44 -7.32 -8.43
CA LYS A 54 16.05 -7.59 -9.74
C LYS A 54 17.58 -7.76 -9.65
N PHE A 55 18.26 -6.92 -8.86
CA PHE A 55 19.71 -7.05 -8.64
C PHE A 55 20.07 -8.30 -7.82
N ILE A 56 19.23 -8.69 -6.87
CA ILE A 56 19.40 -9.94 -6.11
C ILE A 56 19.36 -11.16 -7.03
N HIS A 57 18.41 -11.22 -7.97
CA HIS A 57 18.34 -12.32 -8.94
C HIS A 57 19.55 -12.35 -9.87
N LYS A 58 20.09 -11.18 -10.24
CA LYS A 58 21.33 -11.05 -11.02
C LYS A 58 22.62 -11.31 -10.23
N GLN A 59 22.52 -11.57 -8.92
CA GLN A 59 23.67 -11.72 -8.01
C GLN A 59 24.61 -10.50 -7.93
N ASP A 60 24.15 -9.31 -8.34
CA ASP A 60 24.91 -8.06 -8.27
C ASP A 60 24.66 -7.33 -6.94
N HIS A 61 25.37 -7.76 -5.90
CA HIS A 61 25.25 -7.19 -4.56
C HIS A 61 25.91 -5.81 -4.42
N GLY A 62 26.91 -5.49 -5.24
CA GLY A 62 27.58 -4.19 -5.21
C GLY A 62 26.64 -3.07 -5.63
N THR A 63 25.97 -3.26 -6.77
CA THR A 63 24.97 -2.30 -7.26
C THR A 63 23.75 -2.26 -6.35
N LEU A 64 23.33 -3.40 -5.77
CA LEU A 64 22.24 -3.47 -4.80
C LEU A 64 22.47 -2.53 -3.61
N LEU A 65 23.64 -2.63 -2.96
CA LEU A 65 23.96 -1.81 -1.79
C LEU A 65 24.00 -0.33 -2.14
N LYS A 66 24.64 0.03 -3.26
CA LYS A 66 24.70 1.41 -3.76
C LYS A 66 23.29 1.96 -4.05
N ARG A 67 22.40 1.15 -4.62
CA ARG A 67 21.01 1.55 -4.91
C ARG A 67 20.18 1.69 -3.64
N LEU A 68 20.29 0.76 -2.69
CA LEU A 68 19.56 0.79 -1.42
C LEU A 68 19.97 1.99 -0.55
N SER A 69 21.27 2.22 -0.35
CA SER A 69 21.75 3.35 0.45
C SER A 69 21.31 4.70 -0.14
N SER A 70 21.39 4.82 -1.47
CA SER A 70 20.97 6.00 -2.19
C SER A 70 19.44 6.20 -2.18
N SER A 71 18.67 5.11 -2.20
CA SER A 71 17.22 5.12 -2.07
C SER A 71 16.77 5.58 -0.69
N VAL A 72 17.40 5.09 0.38
CA VAL A 72 17.13 5.50 1.77
C VAL A 72 17.30 7.01 1.93
N PHE A 73 18.44 7.55 1.50
CA PHE A 73 18.75 8.98 1.64
C PHE A 73 17.80 9.87 0.83
N ARG A 74 17.65 9.61 -0.47
CA ARG A 74 16.77 10.43 -1.34
C ARG A 74 15.32 10.38 -0.92
N ARG A 75 14.84 9.21 -0.50
CA ARG A 75 13.43 9.05 -0.13
C ARG A 75 13.08 9.80 1.13
N GLY A 76 13.93 9.74 2.16
CA GLY A 76 13.73 10.52 3.38
C GLY A 76 13.56 12.00 3.07
N MET A 77 14.45 12.56 2.23
CA MET A 77 14.35 13.95 1.80
C MET A 77 13.10 14.24 0.94
N ARG A 78 12.80 13.38 -0.05
CA ARG A 78 11.63 13.57 -0.93
C ARG A 78 10.30 13.53 -0.18
N LEU A 79 10.20 12.74 0.88
CA LEU A 79 9.00 12.70 1.74
C LEU A 79 8.99 13.84 2.76
N ALA A 80 10.15 14.18 3.35
CA ALA A 80 10.24 15.22 4.36
C ALA A 80 10.01 16.62 3.78
N ILE A 81 10.65 16.99 2.67
CA ILE A 81 10.62 18.36 2.13
C ILE A 81 9.19 18.81 1.81
N PRO A 82 8.39 18.11 0.98
CA PRO A 82 7.04 18.56 0.65
C PRO A 82 6.11 18.57 1.87
N SER A 83 6.30 17.62 2.80
CA SER A 83 5.49 17.52 4.01
C SER A 83 5.77 18.67 4.97
N LEU A 84 7.04 19.02 5.17
CA LEU A 84 7.45 20.17 5.98
C LEU A 84 7.01 21.49 5.35
N THR A 85 7.12 21.63 4.02
CA THR A 85 6.60 22.81 3.30
C THR A 85 5.10 22.95 3.47
N SER A 86 4.34 21.85 3.32
CA SER A 86 2.89 21.85 3.53
C SER A 86 2.54 22.22 4.97
N LEU A 87 3.25 21.66 5.95
CA LEU A 87 3.05 21.95 7.37
C LEU A 87 3.32 23.42 7.69
N PHE A 88 4.43 23.96 7.18
CA PHE A 88 4.81 25.36 7.36
C PHE A 88 3.78 26.30 6.72
N LEU A 89 3.27 26.00 5.53
CA LEU A 89 2.24 26.79 4.88
C LEU A 89 0.92 26.78 5.67
N HIS A 90 0.52 25.63 6.23
CA HIS A 90 -0.67 25.55 7.09
C HIS A 90 -0.47 26.31 8.42
N TYR A 91 0.74 26.32 8.96
CA TYR A 91 1.09 27.13 10.13
C TYR A 91 0.98 28.63 9.82
N LEU A 92 1.52 29.10 8.70
CA LEU A 92 1.36 30.50 8.27
C LEU A 92 -0.13 30.87 8.04
N ALA A 93 -0.90 29.98 7.42
CA ALA A 93 -2.33 30.18 7.22
C ALA A 93 -3.13 30.20 8.54
N HIS A 94 -2.67 29.46 9.56
CA HIS A 94 -3.22 29.50 10.91
C HIS A 94 -2.91 30.83 11.60
N LEU A 95 -1.68 31.34 11.50
CA LEU A 95 -1.30 32.67 12.01
C LEU A 95 -2.09 33.80 11.32
N ALA A 96 -2.31 33.68 10.01
CA ALA A 96 -3.09 34.64 9.23
C ALA A 96 -4.61 34.51 9.45
N ASN A 97 -5.06 33.55 10.26
CA ASN A 97 -6.48 33.28 10.55
C ASN A 97 -7.34 32.97 9.31
N ILE A 98 -6.71 32.46 8.24
CA ILE A 98 -7.34 32.13 6.94
C ILE A 98 -7.90 30.71 6.95
N SER A 99 -7.29 29.80 7.71
CA SER A 99 -7.63 28.36 7.70
C SER A 99 -8.50 27.97 8.91
N PRO A 100 -9.49 27.07 8.77
CA PRO A 100 -10.29 26.58 9.89
C PRO A 100 -9.39 25.98 10.98
N LYS A 101 -9.50 26.52 12.20
CA LYS A 101 -8.64 26.18 13.33
C LYS A 101 -8.83 24.72 13.76
N ARG A 102 -7.96 23.85 13.28
CA ARG A 102 -7.84 22.46 13.76
C ARG A 102 -7.13 22.39 15.10
N HIS A 103 -6.13 23.25 15.31
CA HIS A 103 -5.50 23.50 16.60
C HIS A 103 -6.16 24.69 17.28
N LYS A 104 -6.66 24.49 18.50
CA LYS A 104 -7.31 25.53 19.33
C LYS A 104 -6.32 26.33 20.20
N GLY A 105 -5.02 26.27 19.88
CA GLY A 105 -4.01 27.05 20.59
C GLY A 105 -4.35 28.54 20.58
N ALA A 106 -4.26 29.17 21.75
CA ALA A 106 -4.55 30.60 21.94
C ALA A 106 -3.28 31.45 21.98
N THR A 107 -2.09 30.84 21.95
CA THR A 107 -0.81 31.52 22.19
C THR A 107 0.25 31.08 21.17
N PHE A 108 1.07 32.01 20.69
CA PHE A 108 2.18 31.70 19.78
C PHE A 108 3.08 30.56 20.27
N ARG A 109 3.36 30.49 21.58
CA ARG A 109 4.15 29.40 22.19
C ARG A 109 3.47 28.03 22.08
N SER A 110 2.15 27.96 22.22
CA SER A 110 1.43 26.68 22.05
C SER A 110 1.47 26.23 20.59
N ASP A 111 1.33 27.16 19.65
CA ASP A 111 1.32 26.87 18.23
C ASP A 111 2.72 26.44 17.74
N MET A 112 3.78 27.10 18.22
CA MET A 112 5.17 26.70 17.96
C MET A 112 5.47 25.31 18.52
N LYS A 113 5.02 24.99 19.73
CA LYS A 113 5.18 23.66 20.32
C LYS A 113 4.44 22.59 19.51
N ALA A 114 3.22 22.90 19.05
CA ALA A 114 2.46 22.02 18.18
C ALA A 114 3.16 21.80 16.84
N LEU A 115 3.79 22.84 16.27
CA LEU A 115 4.54 22.76 15.02
C LEU A 115 5.75 21.85 15.17
N LEU A 116 6.56 22.05 16.22
CA LEU A 116 7.73 21.21 16.50
C LEU A 116 7.32 19.74 16.77
N HIS A 117 6.22 19.52 17.47
CA HIS A 117 5.68 18.17 17.69
C HIS A 117 5.24 17.51 16.38
N ASP A 118 4.61 18.26 15.47
CA ASP A 118 4.25 17.76 14.15
C ASP A 118 5.50 17.47 13.30
N ILE A 119 6.55 18.31 13.37
CA ILE A 119 7.83 18.07 12.69
C ILE A 119 8.50 16.79 13.22
N ASP A 120 8.61 16.62 14.54
CA ASP A 120 9.17 15.42 15.16
C ASP A 120 8.45 14.17 14.67
N ARG A 121 7.12 14.21 14.62
CA ARG A 121 6.31 13.09 14.17
C ARG A 121 6.51 12.71 12.70
N ILE A 122 6.86 13.67 11.82
CA ILE A 122 7.19 13.41 10.41
C ILE A 122 8.54 12.71 10.28
N VAL A 123 9.53 13.18 11.04
CA VAL A 123 10.93 12.74 10.91
C VAL A 123 11.18 11.46 11.70
N ASN A 124 10.48 11.24 12.81
CA ASN A 124 10.74 10.17 13.76
C ASN A 124 10.13 8.82 13.29
N PRO A 125 10.96 7.86 12.84
CA PRO A 125 10.48 6.57 12.32
C PRO A 125 10.03 5.60 13.43
N PHE A 126 10.33 5.90 14.69
CA PHE A 126 10.03 5.03 15.83
C PHE A 126 8.68 5.33 16.48
N THR A 127 8.03 6.42 16.09
CA THR A 127 6.70 6.71 16.61
C THR A 127 5.71 5.65 16.13
N LEU A 128 5.16 4.91 17.09
CA LEU A 128 4.00 4.05 16.86
C LEU A 128 2.82 4.99 16.60
N VAL A 129 2.62 5.36 15.33
CA VAL A 129 1.44 6.10 14.88
C VAL A 129 0.23 5.17 15.03
N THR A 130 -0.21 5.01 16.26
CA THR A 130 -1.53 4.49 16.59
C THR A 130 -2.54 5.56 16.19
N SER A 131 -3.65 5.12 15.62
CA SER A 131 -4.60 5.86 14.78
C SER A 131 -5.23 7.14 15.35
N ASN A 132 -4.82 7.66 16.51
CA ASN A 132 -5.66 8.54 17.33
C ASN A 132 -5.14 9.95 17.60
N GLY A 133 -3.93 10.31 17.19
CA GLY A 133 -3.50 11.72 17.15
C GLY A 133 -3.51 12.20 15.71
N GLY A 134 -4.41 13.08 15.29
CA GLY A 134 -4.21 13.78 14.02
C GLY A 134 -2.97 14.69 14.10
N PHE A 135 -2.43 15.09 12.96
CA PHE A 135 -1.56 16.28 12.91
C PHE A 135 -2.38 17.52 13.27
N HIS A 136 -1.76 18.48 13.96
CA HIS A 136 -2.42 19.67 14.47
C HIS A 136 -2.80 20.61 13.33
N PHE A 137 -1.92 20.78 12.35
CA PHE A 137 -2.11 21.73 11.25
C PHE A 137 -2.64 21.07 9.96
N ASN A 138 -2.16 19.87 9.61
CA ASN A 138 -2.62 19.16 8.42
C ASN A 138 -2.85 17.67 8.69
N GLY A 139 -4.10 17.31 8.93
CA GLY A 139 -4.52 15.94 9.26
C GLY A 139 -4.24 14.88 8.19
N HIS A 140 -3.90 15.26 6.96
CA HIS A 140 -3.57 14.30 5.88
C HIS A 140 -2.13 13.78 5.95
N LEU A 141 -1.22 14.44 6.68
CA LEU A 141 0.21 14.05 6.77
C LEU A 141 0.45 12.76 7.56
N TRP A 142 -0.58 12.19 8.18
CA TRP A 142 -0.47 10.95 8.97
C TRP A 142 0.04 9.74 8.19
N THR A 143 -0.11 9.71 6.86
CA THR A 143 0.45 8.61 6.04
C THR A 143 1.96 8.71 5.88
N ILE A 144 2.53 9.91 5.91
CA ILE A 144 3.95 10.14 5.59
C ILE A 144 4.91 9.42 6.56
N PRO A 145 4.75 9.50 7.90
CA PRO A 145 5.60 8.75 8.82
C PRO A 145 5.46 7.24 8.62
N ILE A 146 4.25 6.78 8.31
CA ILE A 146 3.95 5.36 8.06
C ILE A 146 4.67 4.88 6.79
N GLU A 147 4.63 5.68 5.73
CA GLU A 147 5.35 5.39 4.48
C GLU A 147 6.85 5.34 4.66
N PHE A 148 7.40 6.30 5.42
CA PHE A 148 8.83 6.34 5.71
C PHE A 148 9.25 5.12 6.52
N ARG A 149 8.54 4.81 7.63
CA ARG A 149 8.80 3.62 8.45
C ARG A 149 8.67 2.32 7.66
N GLY A 150 7.59 2.18 6.89
CA GLY A 150 7.34 1.00 6.06
C GLY A 150 8.45 0.78 5.04
N SER A 151 8.99 1.86 4.48
CA SER A 151 10.13 1.78 3.57
C SER A 151 11.42 1.31 4.20
N MET A 152 11.73 1.77 5.42
CA MET A 152 12.94 1.35 6.13
C MET A 152 12.87 -0.14 6.48
N ILE A 153 11.72 -0.60 6.98
CA ILE A 153 11.49 -2.02 7.27
C ILE A 153 11.64 -2.85 6.00
N LEU A 154 11.08 -2.39 4.88
CA LEU A 154 11.22 -3.06 3.58
C LEU A 154 12.69 -3.14 3.14
N PHE A 155 13.45 -2.04 3.20
CA PHE A 155 14.85 -2.03 2.78
C PHE A 155 15.72 -2.94 3.65
N ILE A 156 15.51 -2.93 4.97
CA ILE A 156 16.19 -3.84 5.91
C ILE A 156 15.82 -5.28 5.61
N THR A 157 14.54 -5.57 5.34
CA THR A 157 14.07 -6.91 5.01
C THR A 157 14.74 -7.42 3.73
N ILE A 158 14.75 -6.63 2.65
CA ILE A 158 15.39 -7.01 1.39
C ILE A 158 16.89 -7.22 1.58
N LEU A 159 17.56 -6.32 2.30
CA LEU A 159 18.99 -6.41 2.56
C LEU A 159 19.34 -7.67 3.38
N GLY A 160 18.58 -7.93 4.44
CA GLY A 160 18.78 -9.11 5.30
C GLY A 160 18.57 -10.43 4.56
N PHE A 161 17.63 -10.49 3.62
CA PHE A 161 17.34 -11.67 2.82
C PHE A 161 17.94 -11.65 1.41
N ALA A 162 18.90 -10.74 1.15
CA ALA A 162 19.52 -10.58 -0.17
C ALA A 162 20.34 -11.80 -0.61
N ARG A 163 20.83 -12.59 0.36
CA ARG A 163 21.61 -13.82 0.11
C ARG A 163 20.76 -15.10 0.19
N CYS A 164 19.49 -14.98 0.57
CA CYS A 164 18.61 -16.14 0.72
C CYS A 164 18.01 -16.54 -0.64
N ARG A 165 17.68 -17.82 -0.78
CA ARG A 165 16.89 -18.31 -1.91
C ARG A 165 15.53 -17.62 -1.92
N ALA A 166 14.99 -17.39 -3.12
CA ALA A 166 13.73 -16.69 -3.33
C ALA A 166 12.56 -17.28 -2.51
N TRP A 167 12.42 -18.60 -2.49
CA TRP A 167 11.37 -19.26 -1.70
C TRP A 167 11.52 -19.03 -0.19
N VAL A 168 12.75 -19.03 0.35
CA VAL A 168 13.02 -18.76 1.77
C VAL A 168 12.63 -17.33 2.11
N ARG A 169 13.03 -16.38 1.25
CA ARG A 169 12.66 -14.97 1.37
C ARG A 169 11.13 -14.82 1.35
N MET A 170 10.44 -15.45 0.41
CA MET A 170 8.98 -15.39 0.29
C MET A 170 8.25 -15.91 1.53
N VAL A 171 8.62 -17.10 2.01
CA VAL A 171 8.03 -17.70 3.22
C VAL A 171 8.29 -16.81 4.43
N THR A 172 9.52 -16.30 4.58
CA THR A 172 9.89 -15.47 5.73
C THR A 172 9.16 -14.13 5.72
N VAL A 173 9.06 -13.49 4.55
CA VAL A 173 8.29 -12.24 4.40
C VAL A 173 6.80 -12.49 4.66
N ALA A 174 6.24 -13.61 4.21
CA ALA A 174 4.85 -13.99 4.51
C ALA A 174 4.62 -14.17 6.02
N CYS A 175 5.55 -14.82 6.74
CA CYS A 175 5.50 -14.92 8.20
C CYS A 175 5.58 -13.54 8.87
N LEU A 176 6.44 -12.64 8.37
CA LEU A 176 6.51 -11.26 8.86
C LEU A 176 5.21 -10.49 8.62
N CYS A 177 4.55 -10.67 7.47
CA CYS A 177 3.23 -10.09 7.21
C CYS A 177 2.22 -10.52 8.27
N VAL A 178 2.14 -11.82 8.57
CA VAL A 178 1.24 -12.35 9.62
C VAL A 178 1.60 -11.76 10.98
N TYR A 179 2.88 -11.66 11.32
CA TYR A 179 3.35 -11.05 12.57
C TYR A 179 2.93 -9.57 12.69
N PHE A 180 3.14 -8.76 11.65
CA PHE A 180 2.74 -7.35 11.68
C PHE A 180 1.21 -7.19 11.72
N MET A 181 0.48 -8.07 11.05
CA MET A 181 -0.99 -8.12 11.18
C MET A 181 -1.41 -8.47 12.62
N ALA A 182 -0.74 -9.41 13.28
CA ALA A 182 -1.04 -9.76 14.68
C ALA A 182 -0.73 -8.62 15.67
N LYS A 183 0.23 -7.75 15.34
CA LYS A 183 0.55 -6.53 16.12
C LYS A 183 -0.29 -5.31 15.74
N GLU A 184 -1.37 -5.50 14.97
CA GLU A 184 -2.24 -4.45 14.45
C GLU A 184 -1.54 -3.40 13.57
N GLN A 185 -0.34 -3.71 13.07
CA GLN A 185 0.46 -2.87 12.19
C GLN A 185 0.15 -3.19 10.72
N TRP A 186 -1.13 -3.08 10.36
CA TRP A 186 -1.64 -3.45 9.03
C TRP A 186 -0.90 -2.76 7.87
N ALA A 187 -0.49 -1.51 8.04
CA ALA A 187 0.27 -0.78 7.03
C ALA A 187 1.63 -1.43 6.74
N MET A 188 2.35 -1.88 7.76
CA MET A 188 3.67 -2.54 7.58
C MET A 188 3.51 -3.88 6.86
N ALA A 189 2.45 -4.63 7.19
CA ALA A 189 2.12 -5.86 6.49
C ALA A 189 1.83 -5.63 5.00
N LEU A 190 1.15 -4.53 4.63
CA LEU A 190 0.89 -4.19 3.23
C LEU A 190 2.16 -3.85 2.45
N PHE A 191 3.10 -3.12 3.07
CA PHE A 191 4.40 -2.86 2.46
C PHE A 191 5.17 -4.16 2.18
N LEU A 192 5.18 -5.09 3.14
CA LEU A 192 5.82 -6.40 2.98
C LEU A 192 5.09 -7.31 1.99
N ALA A 193 3.75 -7.26 1.94
CA ALA A 193 2.98 -7.97 0.92
C ALA A 193 3.36 -7.51 -0.50
N GLY A 194 3.71 -6.24 -0.67
CA GLY A 194 4.26 -5.73 -1.93
C GLY A 194 5.55 -6.43 -2.37
N ILE A 195 6.43 -6.83 -1.43
CA ILE A 195 7.64 -7.62 -1.72
C ILE A 195 7.25 -8.99 -2.28
N VAL A 196 6.26 -9.64 -1.67
CA VAL A 196 5.78 -10.97 -2.11
C VAL A 196 5.25 -10.90 -3.54
N VAL A 197 4.48 -9.86 -3.87
CA VAL A 197 3.97 -9.64 -5.24
C VAL A 197 5.11 -9.37 -6.22
N ALA A 198 6.08 -8.52 -5.84
CA ALA A 198 7.22 -8.18 -6.71
C ALA A 198 8.12 -9.39 -6.99
N GLU A 199 8.42 -10.18 -5.97
CA GLU A 199 9.22 -11.40 -6.07
C GLU A 199 8.50 -12.46 -6.91
N GLY A 200 7.19 -12.67 -6.71
CA GLY A 200 6.39 -13.57 -7.55
C GLY A 200 6.46 -13.21 -9.03
N ASN A 201 6.33 -11.91 -9.35
CA ASN A 201 6.45 -11.41 -10.71
C ASN A 201 7.86 -11.64 -11.30
N LEU A 202 8.91 -11.49 -10.50
CA LEU A 202 10.29 -11.73 -10.95
C LEU A 202 10.58 -13.22 -11.16
N LEU A 203 10.08 -14.09 -10.29
CA LEU A 203 10.25 -15.54 -10.43
C LEU A 203 9.64 -16.06 -11.72
N LEU A 204 8.43 -15.57 -12.05
CA LEU A 204 7.78 -15.83 -13.32
C LEU A 204 8.63 -15.40 -14.51
N LEU A 205 9.27 -14.22 -14.44
CA LEU A 205 10.16 -13.71 -15.50
C LEU A 205 11.48 -14.48 -15.62
N SER A 206 11.90 -15.20 -14.57
CA SER A 206 13.21 -15.87 -14.51
C SER A 206 13.22 -17.34 -14.99
N GLU A 207 12.06 -17.98 -15.19
CA GLU A 207 11.98 -19.29 -15.88
C GLU A 207 12.29 -19.14 -17.39
N PRO A 208 12.95 -20.13 -18.04
CA PRO A 208 14.13 -19.86 -18.88
C PRO A 208 13.81 -19.52 -20.32
N ALA A 209 13.94 -18.24 -20.71
CA ALA A 209 14.23 -17.87 -22.09
C ALA A 209 15.68 -18.26 -22.42
N SER A 210 15.89 -19.54 -22.75
CA SER A 210 17.07 -19.98 -23.47
C SER A 210 17.00 -19.47 -24.92
N SER A 211 17.44 -18.24 -25.16
CA SER A 211 18.12 -17.84 -26.41
C SER A 211 18.32 -16.32 -26.47
N SER A 212 19.50 -15.96 -26.94
CA SER A 212 19.97 -14.65 -27.41
C SER A 212 20.18 -13.55 -26.38
N GLU A 213 21.47 -13.40 -26.03
CA GLU A 213 22.10 -12.12 -25.75
C GLU A 213 21.68 -11.06 -26.76
N THR A 214 21.26 -9.90 -26.25
CA THR A 214 21.56 -8.59 -26.84
C THR A 214 21.25 -7.54 -25.79
N ASP A 215 22.14 -6.55 -25.67
CA ASP A 215 22.01 -5.36 -24.84
C ASP A 215 20.61 -4.74 -24.96
N ALA A 216 19.73 -5.06 -24.02
CA ALA A 216 18.42 -4.44 -23.94
C ALA A 216 18.55 -3.16 -23.11
N THR A 217 18.61 -2.02 -23.79
CA THR A 217 18.07 -0.76 -23.28
C THR A 217 16.64 -1.02 -22.85
N TRP A 218 16.40 -1.14 -21.55
CA TRP A 218 15.10 -1.58 -20.99
C TRP A 218 14.09 -0.43 -21.04
N THR A 219 13.49 -0.20 -22.20
CA THR A 219 12.27 0.60 -22.36
C THR A 219 11.02 -0.28 -22.20
N GLU A 220 10.31 0.01 -21.11
CA GLU A 220 8.84 0.04 -20.92
C GLU A 220 7.91 -1.18 -21.00
N ASP A 221 8.23 -2.32 -21.61
CA ASP A 221 7.25 -3.44 -21.67
C ASP A 221 7.69 -4.69 -20.90
N LEU A 222 7.35 -4.74 -19.60
CA LEU A 222 7.41 -5.97 -18.79
C LEU A 222 6.36 -6.98 -19.31
N ASP A 223 6.77 -7.81 -20.26
CA ASP A 223 5.94 -8.82 -20.91
C ASP A 223 5.68 -10.04 -19.99
N LEU A 224 5.07 -9.82 -18.83
CA LEU A 224 4.70 -10.86 -17.88
C LEU A 224 3.86 -11.96 -18.57
N GLU A 225 3.05 -11.64 -19.59
CA GLU A 225 2.31 -12.64 -20.37
C GLU A 225 3.21 -13.64 -21.10
N LYS A 226 4.39 -13.23 -21.62
CA LYS A 226 5.37 -14.12 -22.25
C LYS A 226 5.97 -15.06 -21.21
N ALA A 227 6.32 -14.52 -20.04
CA ALA A 227 6.89 -15.27 -18.93
C ALA A 227 5.97 -16.40 -18.44
N HIS A 228 4.69 -16.10 -18.23
CA HIS A 228 3.75 -17.15 -17.84
C HIS A 228 3.53 -18.19 -18.95
N GLY A 229 3.66 -17.78 -20.22
CA GLY A 229 3.60 -18.69 -21.37
C GLY A 229 4.59 -19.85 -21.31
N MET A 230 5.54 -19.84 -20.37
CA MET A 230 6.59 -20.84 -20.20
C MET A 230 6.32 -21.84 -19.05
N MET A 231 5.31 -21.60 -18.20
CA MET A 231 4.96 -22.50 -17.09
C MET A 231 4.10 -23.71 -17.57
N PRO A 232 4.48 -24.97 -17.25
CA PRO A 232 3.80 -26.18 -17.77
C PRO A 232 2.33 -26.30 -17.36
N TRP A 233 2.00 -25.95 -16.12
CA TRP A 233 0.62 -25.98 -15.61
C TRP A 233 -0.21 -24.79 -16.12
N TYR A 234 0.45 -23.68 -16.45
CA TYR A 234 -0.18 -22.46 -16.94
C TYR A 234 -0.55 -22.55 -18.43
N GLN A 235 0.24 -23.27 -19.23
CA GLN A 235 -0.06 -23.56 -20.64
C GLN A 235 -1.29 -24.47 -20.82
N ARG A 236 -1.56 -25.37 -19.86
CA ARG A 236 -2.75 -26.25 -19.88
C ARG A 236 -4.07 -25.48 -19.79
N ILE A 237 -4.04 -24.27 -19.25
CA ILE A 237 -5.24 -23.42 -19.11
C ILE A 237 -5.37 -22.50 -20.33
N SER A 238 -6.54 -22.50 -20.96
CA SER A 238 -6.79 -21.66 -22.13
C SER A 238 -6.53 -20.18 -21.82
N ARG A 239 -6.02 -19.41 -22.80
CA ARG A 239 -5.75 -17.96 -22.57
C ARG A 239 -7.01 -17.19 -22.18
N LYS A 240 -8.17 -17.62 -22.67
CA LYS A 240 -9.47 -17.06 -22.31
C LYS A 240 -9.79 -17.34 -20.83
N ALA A 241 -9.63 -18.60 -20.38
CA ALA A 241 -9.87 -18.98 -18.99
C ALA A 241 -8.93 -18.25 -18.01
N ARG A 242 -7.67 -18.00 -18.40
CA ARG A 242 -6.72 -17.20 -17.61
C ARG A 242 -7.14 -15.75 -17.46
N LYS A 243 -7.50 -15.08 -18.57
CA LYS A 243 -7.99 -13.69 -18.54
C LYS A 243 -9.26 -13.57 -17.71
N VAL A 244 -10.19 -14.51 -17.86
CA VAL A 244 -11.42 -14.58 -17.05
C VAL A 244 -11.09 -14.79 -15.57
N GLY A 245 -10.15 -15.69 -15.25
CA GLY A 245 -9.71 -15.93 -13.87
C GLY A 245 -9.08 -14.70 -13.23
N LEU A 246 -8.20 -13.98 -13.94
CA LEU A 246 -7.60 -12.74 -13.43
C LEU A 246 -8.62 -11.62 -13.24
N ILE A 247 -9.56 -11.46 -14.17
CA ILE A 247 -10.67 -10.51 -14.04
C ILE A 247 -11.55 -10.90 -12.84
N PHE A 248 -11.82 -12.19 -12.65
CA PHE A 248 -12.57 -12.68 -11.49
C PHE A 248 -11.83 -12.37 -10.18
N ILE A 249 -10.52 -12.62 -10.10
CA ILE A 249 -9.70 -12.28 -8.91
C ILE A 249 -9.70 -10.77 -8.67
N LEU A 250 -9.65 -9.95 -9.73
CA LEU A 250 -9.73 -8.51 -9.62
C LEU A 250 -11.08 -8.06 -9.07
N ILE A 251 -12.20 -8.59 -9.59
CA ILE A 251 -13.55 -8.31 -9.11
C ILE A 251 -13.70 -8.76 -7.65
N LEU A 252 -13.20 -9.94 -7.30
CA LEU A 252 -13.21 -10.45 -5.93
C LEU A 252 -12.39 -9.56 -4.99
N GLY A 253 -11.21 -9.13 -5.42
CA GLY A 253 -10.36 -8.21 -4.66
C GLY A 253 -11.03 -6.85 -4.45
N LEU A 254 -11.65 -6.28 -5.49
CA LEU A 254 -12.41 -5.04 -5.41
C LEU A 254 -13.66 -5.19 -4.54
N TYR A 255 -14.31 -6.36 -4.60
CA TYR A 255 -15.40 -6.70 -3.70
C TYR A 255 -14.88 -6.65 -2.27
N ILE A 256 -13.92 -7.48 -1.87
CA ILE A 256 -13.33 -7.52 -0.51
C ILE A 256 -12.87 -6.14 -0.04
N LEU A 257 -12.22 -5.36 -0.90
CA LEU A 257 -11.73 -4.02 -0.59
C LEU A 257 -12.87 -3.02 -0.29
N SER A 258 -14.08 -3.28 -0.79
CA SER A 258 -15.28 -2.47 -0.52
C SER A 258 -15.86 -2.68 0.89
N TYR A 259 -15.16 -3.41 1.78
CA TYR A 259 -15.63 -3.76 3.11
C TYR A 259 -16.01 -2.51 3.95
N PRO A 260 -17.20 -2.50 4.58
CA PRO A 260 -17.68 -1.36 5.35
C PRO A 260 -16.96 -1.17 6.69
N ASN A 261 -16.72 0.09 7.07
CA ASN A 261 -16.09 0.41 8.36
C ASN A 261 -17.02 0.21 9.57
N LYS A 262 -18.32 0.42 9.39
CA LYS A 262 -19.34 0.26 10.41
C LYS A 262 -20.50 -0.56 9.86
N VAL A 263 -21.08 -1.40 10.72
CA VAL A 263 -22.29 -2.19 10.44
C VAL A 263 -22.10 -3.19 9.29
N ALA A 264 -20.92 -3.80 9.20
CA ALA A 264 -20.67 -4.90 8.28
C ALA A 264 -21.54 -6.13 8.60
N ASN A 265 -21.88 -6.31 9.88
CA ASN A 265 -22.65 -7.42 10.43
C ASN A 265 -24.14 -7.41 10.03
N ALA A 266 -24.71 -6.27 9.63
CA ALA A 266 -26.12 -6.18 9.24
C ALA A 266 -26.32 -6.02 7.71
N THR A 267 -25.25 -5.92 6.92
CA THR A 267 -25.35 -5.76 5.47
C THR A 267 -25.16 -7.10 4.75
N PRO A 268 -26.16 -7.55 3.95
CA PRO A 268 -26.05 -8.78 3.17
C PRO A 268 -24.79 -8.81 2.31
N GLY A 269 -24.11 -9.95 2.25
CA GLY A 269 -22.83 -10.13 1.57
C GLY A 269 -21.59 -9.95 2.46
N TRP A 270 -21.66 -9.06 3.47
CA TRP A 270 -20.54 -8.79 4.38
C TRP A 270 -20.61 -9.52 5.71
N MET A 271 -21.78 -10.08 6.03
CA MET A 271 -22.06 -10.74 7.31
C MET A 271 -21.07 -11.88 7.62
N TRP A 272 -20.74 -12.69 6.62
CA TRP A 272 -19.79 -13.80 6.76
C TRP A 272 -18.36 -13.31 7.02
N MET A 273 -17.93 -12.23 6.37
CA MET A 273 -16.62 -11.62 6.63
C MET A 273 -16.58 -10.94 8.01
N ALA A 274 -17.71 -10.35 8.43
CA ALA A 274 -17.86 -9.73 9.73
C ALA A 274 -17.85 -10.75 10.89
N SER A 275 -18.30 -11.99 10.67
CA SER A 275 -18.34 -13.00 11.73
C SER A 275 -16.95 -13.45 12.21
N PHE A 276 -15.92 -13.39 11.36
CA PHE A 276 -14.54 -13.75 11.75
C PHE A 276 -13.94 -12.80 12.81
N PHE A 277 -14.39 -11.55 12.86
CA PHE A 277 -13.82 -10.51 13.73
C PHE A 277 -14.91 -9.81 14.54
N LYS A 278 -15.82 -10.59 15.13
CA LYS A 278 -16.94 -10.07 15.92
C LYS A 278 -16.48 -9.29 17.16
N GLU A 279 -15.42 -9.75 17.81
CA GLU A 279 -14.88 -9.15 19.03
C GLU A 279 -14.14 -7.83 18.77
N ASN A 280 -13.44 -7.73 17.63
CA ASN A 280 -12.72 -6.52 17.24
C ASN A 280 -13.02 -6.14 15.76
N PRO A 281 -14.15 -5.47 15.49
CA PRO A 281 -14.57 -5.14 14.13
C PRO A 281 -13.65 -4.14 13.45
N ALA A 282 -12.96 -3.28 14.22
CA ALA A 282 -12.00 -2.32 13.68
C ALA A 282 -10.73 -3.03 13.14
N TYR A 283 -10.25 -4.03 13.88
CA TYR A 283 -9.17 -4.91 13.44
C TYR A 283 -9.58 -5.70 12.18
N GLY A 284 -10.75 -6.34 12.20
CA GLY A 284 -11.26 -7.10 11.06
C GLY A 284 -11.38 -6.26 9.79
N ALA A 285 -11.83 -5.01 9.90
CA ALA A 285 -11.88 -4.09 8.76
C ALA A 285 -10.49 -3.86 8.16
N ASN A 286 -9.45 -3.69 8.98
CA ASN A 286 -8.07 -3.54 8.48
C ASN A 286 -7.56 -4.83 7.83
N VAL A 287 -7.89 -6.00 8.37
CA VAL A 287 -7.50 -7.30 7.79
C VAL A 287 -8.10 -7.48 6.41
N TRP A 288 -9.41 -7.31 6.27
CA TRP A 288 -10.09 -7.46 4.97
C TRP A 288 -9.62 -6.43 3.97
N LEU A 289 -9.39 -5.19 4.40
CA LEU A 289 -8.84 -4.15 3.55
C LEU A 289 -7.44 -4.50 3.05
N SER A 290 -6.60 -5.05 3.93
CA SER A 290 -5.25 -5.50 3.57
C SER A 290 -5.29 -6.63 2.53
N ILE A 291 -6.12 -7.65 2.77
CA ILE A 291 -6.29 -8.78 1.84
C ILE A 291 -6.79 -8.28 0.48
N GLY A 292 -7.85 -7.47 0.47
CA GLY A 292 -8.41 -6.90 -0.76
C GLY A 292 -7.39 -6.08 -1.54
N ALA A 293 -6.63 -5.22 -0.87
CA ALA A 293 -5.61 -4.39 -1.50
C ALA A 293 -4.48 -5.23 -2.12
N THR A 294 -3.98 -6.24 -1.40
CA THR A 294 -2.95 -7.16 -1.93
C THR A 294 -3.47 -7.95 -3.12
N THR A 295 -4.71 -8.47 -3.06
CA THR A 295 -5.33 -9.20 -4.17
C THR A 295 -5.51 -8.32 -5.41
N VAL A 296 -6.00 -7.09 -5.24
CA VAL A 296 -6.17 -6.13 -6.34
C VAL A 296 -4.84 -5.79 -6.99
N VAL A 297 -3.81 -5.45 -6.20
CA VAL A 297 -2.49 -5.11 -6.75
C VAL A 297 -1.85 -6.30 -7.44
N SER A 298 -1.99 -7.50 -6.86
CA SER A 298 -1.53 -8.74 -7.51
C SER A 298 -2.21 -8.91 -8.87
N ALA A 299 -3.55 -8.87 -8.92
CA ALA A 299 -4.30 -9.02 -10.17
C ALA A 299 -3.93 -7.96 -11.22
N ILE A 300 -3.82 -6.69 -10.82
CA ILE A 300 -3.40 -5.59 -11.70
C ILE A 300 -1.99 -5.82 -12.25
N SER A 301 -1.07 -6.31 -11.41
CA SER A 301 0.30 -6.57 -11.83
C SER A 301 0.38 -7.63 -12.93
N TYR A 302 -0.64 -8.48 -13.08
CA TYR A 302 -0.74 -9.50 -14.13
C TYR A 302 -1.51 -9.06 -15.39
N ILE A 303 -2.17 -7.90 -15.39
CA ILE A 303 -2.99 -7.41 -16.51
C ILE A 303 -2.23 -6.33 -17.30
N LYS A 304 -1.84 -6.65 -18.55
CA LYS A 304 -1.11 -5.74 -19.46
C LYS A 304 -1.70 -4.33 -19.58
N GLY A 305 -3.02 -4.22 -19.74
CA GLY A 305 -3.69 -2.92 -19.87
C GLY A 305 -3.59 -2.02 -18.63
N CYS A 306 -3.37 -2.62 -17.45
CA CYS A 306 -3.24 -1.88 -16.18
C CYS A 306 -1.79 -1.75 -15.71
N GLN A 307 -0.87 -2.53 -16.28
CA GLN A 307 0.57 -2.44 -16.03
C GLN A 307 1.13 -1.07 -16.41
N ALA A 308 0.69 -0.49 -17.53
CA ALA A 308 1.12 0.86 -17.94
C ALA A 308 0.87 1.91 -16.85
N ALA A 309 -0.25 1.82 -16.12
CA ALA A 309 -0.55 2.72 -15.00
C ALA A 309 0.35 2.48 -13.77
N LEU A 310 0.78 1.24 -13.55
CA LEU A 310 1.71 0.88 -12.48
C LEU A 310 3.14 1.34 -12.81
N PHE A 311 3.55 1.20 -14.07
CA PHE A 311 4.91 1.51 -14.56
C PHE A 311 5.14 3.00 -14.82
N PHE A 312 4.12 3.75 -15.23
CA PHE A 312 4.20 5.22 -15.33
C PHE A 312 4.66 5.87 -14.01
N LYS A 313 4.22 5.32 -12.87
CA LYS A 313 4.65 5.78 -11.53
C LYS A 313 6.06 5.34 -11.15
N LEU A 314 6.56 4.25 -11.72
CA LEU A 314 7.91 3.71 -11.46
C LEU A 314 9.00 4.51 -12.19
N ASN A 315 8.73 5.01 -13.40
CA ASN A 315 9.68 5.82 -14.19
C ASN A 315 9.75 7.28 -13.72
N ALA A 316 8.74 7.76 -12.97
CA ALA A 316 8.71 9.12 -12.40
C ALA A 316 9.36 9.22 -10.99
N CYS A 317 9.94 8.13 -10.48
CA CYS A 317 10.59 8.08 -9.17
C CYS A 317 12.12 8.02 -9.24
#